data_AF-A0A4V1ZWK2-F1
#
_entry.id   AF-A0A4V1ZWK2-F1
#
_cell.length_a   1.000
_cell.length_b   1.000
_cell.length_c   1.000
_cell.angle_alpha   90.00
_cell.angle_beta   90.00
_cell.angle_gamma   90.00
#
_symmetry.space_group_name_H-M   'P 1'
#
loop_
_entity.id
_entity.type
_entity.pdbx_description
1 polymer ?
#
loop_
_entity_poly.entity_id
_entity_poly.type
_entity_poly.pdbx_seq_one_letter_code
_entity_poly.pdbx_strand_id
1 'polypeptide(L)'
;MKKLFLYGLLFVAAKSIAQQYPQPVSFTAEQDHANMMKQLGIKALRPGPSGDEKMPNHANYDESLANPYPNLPDVLTLKNGKKVTTASQWQNQRKPEIIEDFEREVYGRIPKNVPKVDWKVKVTDREFSGFTP
;
A
#
# COMPACT_ATOMS: atom_id res chain seq x y z
N MET A 1 3.66 -67.68 29.97
CA MET A 1 3.65 -67.02 28.64
C MET A 1 4.12 -65.58 28.84
N LYS A 2 5.34 -65.24 28.37
CA LYS A 2 5.96 -63.92 28.55
C LYS A 2 5.38 -62.94 27.51
N LYS A 3 4.79 -61.82 27.94
CA LYS A 3 4.41 -60.72 27.04
C LYS A 3 5.56 -59.71 26.98
N LEU A 4 6.20 -59.65 25.82
CA LEU A 4 7.28 -58.73 25.49
C LEU A 4 6.66 -57.42 24.99
N PHE A 5 6.90 -56.31 25.68
CA PHE A 5 6.51 -54.97 25.22
C PHE A 5 7.66 -54.39 24.37
N LEU A 6 7.43 -54.20 23.07
CA LEU A 6 8.26 -53.35 22.22
C LEU A 6 7.75 -51.90 22.33
N TYR A 7 8.59 -51.01 22.86
CA TYR A 7 8.39 -49.57 22.74
C TYR A 7 8.97 -49.10 21.39
N GLY A 8 8.09 -48.68 20.48
CA GLY A 8 8.47 -48.03 19.23
C GLY A 8 8.80 -46.55 19.47
N LEU A 9 10.02 -46.14 19.12
CA LEU A 9 10.42 -44.73 19.04
C LEU A 9 9.61 -44.03 17.94
N LEU A 10 8.80 -43.04 18.33
CA LEU A 10 8.18 -42.08 17.42
C LEU A 10 9.20 -40.99 17.07
N PHE A 11 9.73 -41.04 15.85
CA PHE A 11 10.43 -39.89 15.25
C PHE A 11 9.38 -38.85 14.82
N VAL A 12 9.30 -37.75 15.55
CA VAL A 12 8.55 -36.57 15.11
C VAL A 12 9.44 -35.79 14.14
N ALA A 13 9.19 -35.93 12.85
CA ALA A 13 9.77 -35.06 11.84
C ALA A 13 9.21 -33.65 12.01
N ALA A 14 10.07 -32.69 12.39
CA ALA A 14 9.73 -31.28 12.38
C ALA A 14 9.49 -30.84 10.94
N LYS A 15 8.22 -30.65 10.56
CA LYS A 15 7.87 -30.03 9.28
C LYS A 15 8.42 -28.61 9.27
N SER A 16 9.40 -28.36 8.42
CA SER A 16 9.88 -27.02 8.11
C SER A 16 8.68 -26.19 7.63
N ILE A 17 8.39 -25.07 8.29
CA ILE A 17 7.45 -24.05 7.82
C ILE A 17 8.17 -23.28 6.70
N ALA A 18 8.48 -23.96 5.60
CA ALA A 18 8.78 -23.28 4.36
C ALA A 18 7.46 -22.66 3.92
N GLN A 19 7.36 -21.36 4.10
CA GLN A 19 6.20 -20.53 3.87
C GLN A 19 5.62 -20.83 2.48
N GLN A 20 4.49 -21.54 2.47
CA GLN A 20 3.84 -22.05 1.27
C GLN A 20 3.06 -20.89 0.65
N TYR A 21 3.77 -19.93 0.08
CA TYR A 21 3.15 -18.83 -0.63
C TYR A 21 2.43 -19.39 -1.86
N PRO A 22 1.20 -18.94 -2.16
CA PRO A 22 0.56 -19.28 -3.41
C PRO A 22 1.46 -18.82 -4.57
N GLN A 23 1.48 -19.61 -5.64
CA GLN A 23 2.23 -19.22 -6.83
C GLN A 23 1.75 -17.84 -7.32
N PRO A 24 2.67 -16.92 -7.66
CA PRO A 24 2.28 -15.62 -8.18
C PRO A 24 1.41 -15.77 -9.43
N VAL A 25 0.30 -15.04 -9.50
CA VAL A 25 -0.50 -14.96 -10.72
C VAL A 25 0.26 -14.11 -11.73
N SER A 26 0.53 -14.64 -12.91
CA SER A 26 1.27 -13.94 -13.97
C SER A 26 0.29 -13.28 -14.96
N PHE A 27 -0.26 -12.13 -14.58
CA PHE A 27 -1.05 -11.28 -15.48
C PHE A 27 -0.16 -10.22 -16.16
N THR A 28 -0.54 -9.82 -17.37
CA THR A 28 -0.09 -8.53 -17.93
C THR A 28 -0.80 -7.38 -17.19
N ALA A 29 -0.28 -6.16 -17.31
CA ALA A 29 -0.91 -4.98 -16.69
C ALA A 29 -2.38 -4.78 -17.16
N GLU A 30 -2.66 -5.05 -18.44
CA GLU A 30 -4.01 -4.97 -19.01
C GLU A 30 -4.96 -6.01 -18.43
N GLN A 31 -4.47 -7.25 -18.26
CA GLN A 31 -5.25 -8.35 -17.68
C GLN A 31 -5.55 -8.11 -16.21
N ASP A 32 -4.54 -7.64 -15.45
CA ASP A 32 -4.70 -7.32 -14.03
C ASP A 32 -5.72 -6.19 -13.83
N HIS A 33 -5.59 -5.10 -14.61
CA HIS A 33 -6.54 -3.99 -14.58
C HIS A 33 -7.97 -4.44 -14.95
N ALA A 34 -8.13 -5.25 -15.99
CA ALA A 34 -9.45 -5.78 -16.37
C ALA A 34 -10.07 -6.69 -15.29
N ASN A 35 -9.24 -7.52 -14.65
CA ASN A 35 -9.66 -8.34 -13.52
C ASN A 35 -10.07 -7.47 -12.31
N MET A 36 -9.30 -6.43 -11.97
CA MET A 36 -9.64 -5.48 -10.91
C MET A 36 -10.98 -4.78 -11.18
N MET A 37 -11.17 -4.26 -12.40
CA MET A 37 -12.43 -3.64 -12.83
C MET A 37 -13.61 -4.60 -12.65
N LYS A 38 -13.44 -5.87 -13.03
CA LYS A 38 -14.46 -6.92 -12.86
C LYS A 38 -14.77 -7.19 -11.38
N GLN A 39 -13.75 -7.28 -10.52
CA GLN A 39 -13.94 -7.53 -9.08
C GLN A 39 -14.67 -6.37 -8.39
N LEU A 40 -14.37 -5.14 -8.79
CA LEU A 40 -15.02 -3.92 -8.27
C LEU A 40 -16.38 -3.63 -8.94
N GLY A 41 -16.78 -4.39 -9.96
CA GLY A 41 -18.02 -4.19 -10.71
C GLY A 41 -18.02 -2.94 -11.59
N ILE A 42 -16.85 -2.40 -11.94
CA ILE A 42 -16.70 -1.19 -12.75
C ILE A 42 -16.79 -1.59 -14.24
N LYS A 43 -17.71 -0.96 -14.98
CA LYS A 43 -17.93 -1.24 -16.41
C LYS A 43 -17.04 -0.41 -17.35
N ALA A 44 -16.77 0.83 -16.99
CA ALA A 44 -15.94 1.75 -17.76
C ALA A 44 -15.34 2.81 -16.83
N LEU A 45 -14.13 3.27 -17.16
CA LEU A 45 -13.51 4.44 -16.54
C LEU A 45 -13.63 5.63 -17.48
N ARG A 46 -13.76 6.83 -16.90
CA ARG A 46 -13.60 8.07 -17.65
C ARG A 46 -12.13 8.19 -18.06
N PRO A 47 -11.82 8.46 -19.34
CA PRO A 47 -10.44 8.64 -19.78
C PRO A 47 -9.80 9.82 -19.03
N GLY A 48 -8.49 9.70 -18.79
CA GLY A 48 -7.69 10.80 -18.27
C GLY A 48 -7.60 11.96 -19.27
N PRO A 49 -7.27 13.17 -18.80
CA PRO A 49 -7.01 14.29 -19.68
C PRO A 49 -5.77 14.03 -20.55
N SER A 50 -5.79 14.54 -21.79
CA SER A 50 -4.64 14.52 -22.70
C SER A 50 -3.61 15.57 -22.27
N GLY A 51 -2.33 15.26 -22.42
CA GLY A 51 -1.23 16.23 -22.31
C GLY A 51 -1.04 17.09 -23.54
N ASP A 52 -1.69 16.77 -24.67
CA ASP A 52 -1.74 17.60 -25.87
C ASP A 52 -2.92 18.57 -25.79
N GLU A 53 -2.63 19.87 -25.77
CA GLU A 53 -3.60 20.98 -25.71
C GLU A 53 -4.54 21.04 -26.92
N LYS A 54 -4.17 20.43 -28.06
CA LYS A 54 -5.01 20.42 -29.26
C LYS A 54 -6.12 19.37 -29.20
N MET A 55 -6.02 18.42 -28.26
CA MET A 55 -6.99 17.34 -28.14
C MET A 55 -8.26 17.80 -27.40
N PRO A 56 -9.46 17.32 -27.78
CA PRO A 56 -10.71 17.74 -27.14
C PRO A 56 -10.80 17.48 -25.62
N ASN A 57 -10.00 16.55 -25.09
CA ASN A 57 -9.93 16.21 -23.66
C ASN A 57 -8.64 16.72 -22.99
N HIS A 58 -8.02 17.78 -23.50
CA HIS A 58 -6.82 18.34 -22.89
C HIS A 58 -7.02 18.75 -21.42
N ALA A 59 -5.94 18.82 -20.65
CA ALA A 59 -5.98 19.34 -19.29
C ALA A 59 -6.43 20.82 -19.27
N ASN A 60 -7.21 21.21 -18.26
CA ASN A 60 -7.66 22.59 -18.10
C ASN A 60 -6.50 23.51 -17.65
N TYR A 61 -6.38 24.68 -18.28
CA TYR A 61 -5.46 25.75 -17.91
C TYR A 61 -6.17 27.08 -17.58
N ASP A 62 -7.50 27.13 -17.67
CA ASP A 62 -8.30 28.28 -17.29
C ASP A 62 -8.63 28.22 -15.79
N GLU A 63 -8.08 29.14 -15.02
CA GLU A 63 -8.28 29.25 -13.57
C GLU A 63 -9.77 29.40 -13.20
N SER A 64 -10.57 30.06 -14.05
CA SER A 64 -12.00 30.24 -13.80
C SER A 64 -12.77 28.91 -13.81
N LEU A 65 -12.22 27.88 -14.45
CA LEU A 65 -12.75 26.52 -14.49
C LEU A 65 -12.06 25.56 -13.51
N ALA A 66 -11.05 26.03 -12.77
CA ALA A 66 -10.18 25.17 -11.96
C ALA A 66 -10.79 24.76 -10.60
N ASN A 67 -11.93 25.34 -10.20
CA ASN A 67 -12.59 25.03 -8.92
C ASN A 67 -14.03 24.46 -9.06
N PRO A 68 -14.23 23.34 -9.80
CA PRO A 68 -15.56 22.75 -9.97
C PRO A 68 -16.08 22.04 -8.70
N TYR A 69 -15.21 21.73 -7.73
CA TYR A 69 -15.54 21.04 -6.49
C TYR A 69 -15.08 21.84 -5.26
N PRO A 70 -15.71 22.99 -4.96
CA PRO A 70 -15.25 23.90 -3.90
C PRO A 70 -15.46 23.34 -2.49
N ASN A 71 -16.32 22.33 -2.34
CA ASN A 71 -16.66 21.75 -1.05
C ASN A 71 -15.72 20.59 -0.71
N LEU A 72 -14.62 20.92 -0.03
CA LEU A 72 -13.67 19.92 0.45
C LEU A 72 -14.11 19.35 1.81
N PRO A 73 -13.78 18.08 2.11
CA PRO A 73 -13.99 17.51 3.45
C PRO A 73 -13.27 18.32 4.52
N ASP A 74 -13.97 18.65 5.60
CA ASP A 74 -13.36 19.40 6.71
C ASP A 74 -12.30 18.54 7.43
N VAL A 75 -11.06 19.02 7.40
CA VAL A 75 -9.92 18.33 7.97
C VAL A 75 -10.02 18.23 9.50
N LEU A 76 -10.65 19.20 10.17
CA LEU A 76 -10.83 19.25 11.63
C LEU A 76 -12.20 18.74 12.08
N THR A 77 -12.81 17.86 11.31
CA THR A 77 -14.04 17.14 11.71
C THR A 77 -13.78 15.63 11.71
N LEU A 78 -14.02 14.99 12.84
CA LEU A 78 -14.00 13.52 12.96
C LEU A 78 -15.13 12.91 12.12
N LYS A 79 -14.99 11.64 11.73
CA LYS A 79 -16.04 10.94 10.96
C LYS A 79 -17.42 10.91 11.65
N ASN A 80 -17.45 11.01 12.98
CA ASN A 80 -18.68 11.10 13.77
C ASN A 80 -19.28 12.52 13.82
N GLY A 81 -18.72 13.49 13.09
CA GLY A 81 -19.20 14.87 13.02
C GLY A 81 -18.67 15.81 14.11
N LYS A 82 -17.95 15.31 15.13
CA LYS A 82 -17.38 16.17 16.18
C LYS A 82 -16.18 16.96 15.66
N LYS A 83 -16.10 18.23 16.06
CA LYS A 83 -14.95 19.08 15.76
C LYS A 83 -13.72 18.68 16.57
N VAL A 84 -12.57 18.69 15.90
CA VAL A 84 -11.24 18.55 16.49
C VAL A 84 -10.79 19.93 16.95
N THR A 85 -10.69 20.13 18.25
CA THR A 85 -10.35 21.44 18.84
C THR A 85 -9.00 21.42 19.56
N THR A 86 -8.35 20.25 19.65
CA THR A 86 -7.08 20.08 20.36
C THR A 86 -6.09 19.24 19.55
N ALA A 87 -4.80 19.49 19.78
CA ALA A 87 -3.73 18.70 19.17
C ALA A 87 -3.79 17.21 19.57
N SER A 88 -4.21 16.91 20.80
CA SER A 88 -4.37 15.52 21.26
C SER A 88 -5.46 14.77 20.47
N GLN A 89 -6.62 15.40 20.25
CA GLN A 89 -7.66 14.81 19.40
C GLN A 89 -7.18 14.62 17.95
N TRP A 90 -6.40 15.57 17.43
CA TRP A 90 -5.81 15.42 16.10
C TRP A 90 -4.90 14.19 16.01
N GLN A 91 -3.89 14.09 16.89
CA GLN A 91 -2.89 13.02 16.84
C GLN A 91 -3.49 11.64 17.12
N ASN A 92 -4.41 11.55 18.09
CA ASN A 92 -4.90 10.28 18.61
C ASN A 92 -6.21 9.81 17.96
N GLN A 93 -6.93 10.67 17.23
CA GLN A 93 -8.22 10.32 16.63
C GLN A 93 -8.28 10.69 15.15
N ARG A 94 -8.19 11.98 14.80
CA ARG A 94 -8.45 12.41 13.41
C ARG A 94 -7.37 11.97 12.42
N LYS A 95 -6.09 12.08 12.79
CA LYS A 95 -4.98 11.67 11.93
C LYS A 95 -5.03 10.15 11.63
N PRO A 96 -5.25 9.26 12.61
CA PRO A 96 -5.49 7.84 12.35
C PRO A 96 -6.67 7.57 11.40
N GLU A 97 -7.79 8.29 11.53
CA GLU A 97 -8.93 8.14 10.60
C GLU A 97 -8.54 8.46 9.16
N ILE A 98 -7.78 9.54 8.95
CA ILE A 98 -7.31 9.98 7.63
C ILE A 98 -6.34 8.94 7.06
N ILE A 99 -5.38 8.45 7.85
CA ILE A 99 -4.43 7.42 7.41
C ILE A 99 -5.18 6.18 6.93
N GLU A 100 -6.14 5.68 7.71
CA GLU A 100 -6.94 4.52 7.33
C GLU A 100 -7.76 4.76 6.05
N ASP A 101 -8.26 5.97 5.80
CA ASP A 101 -8.93 6.29 4.54
C ASP A 101 -7.98 6.26 3.34
N PHE A 102 -6.77 6.82 3.49
CA PHE A 102 -5.75 6.76 2.44
C PHE A 102 -5.26 5.34 2.17
N GLU A 103 -5.03 4.55 3.22
CA GLU A 103 -4.62 3.15 3.08
C GLU A 103 -5.72 2.28 2.46
N ARG A 104 -6.99 2.56 2.78
CA ARG A 104 -8.11 1.77 2.24
C ARG A 104 -8.45 2.14 0.80
N GLU A 105 -8.47 3.44 0.47
CA GLU A 105 -9.10 3.94 -0.76
C GLU A 105 -8.10 4.46 -1.81
N VAL A 106 -6.87 4.83 -1.42
CA VAL A 106 -5.93 5.53 -2.32
C VAL A 106 -4.67 4.71 -2.59
N TYR A 107 -3.93 4.34 -1.54
CA TYR A 107 -2.59 3.77 -1.69
C TYR A 107 -2.53 2.26 -1.46
N GLY A 108 -3.48 1.70 -0.70
CA GLY A 108 -3.43 0.33 -0.23
C GLY A 108 -2.76 0.18 1.14
N ARG A 109 -3.08 -0.93 1.82
CA ARG A 109 -2.53 -1.26 3.15
C ARG A 109 -1.21 -2.00 3.05
N ILE A 110 -0.33 -1.72 4.00
CA ILE A 110 0.86 -2.54 4.22
C ILE A 110 0.40 -3.87 4.84
N PRO A 111 0.72 -5.03 4.22
CA PRO A 111 0.39 -6.33 4.80
C PRO A 111 0.98 -6.51 6.20
N LYS A 112 0.26 -7.20 7.10
CA LYS A 112 0.70 -7.41 8.50
C LYS A 112 2.01 -8.17 8.63
N ASN A 113 2.37 -8.95 7.61
CA ASN A 113 3.50 -9.87 7.59
C ASN A 113 4.56 -9.45 6.55
N VAL A 114 4.74 -8.15 6.30
CA VAL A 114 5.85 -7.67 5.47
C VAL A 114 7.18 -8.09 6.10
N PRO A 115 8.07 -8.77 5.34
CA PRO A 115 9.35 -9.23 5.87
C PRO A 115 10.25 -8.05 6.21
N LYS A 116 11.02 -8.19 7.30
CA LYS A 116 12.04 -7.22 7.68
C LYS A 116 13.14 -7.18 6.61
N VAL A 117 13.57 -5.98 6.24
CA VAL A 117 14.72 -5.79 5.36
C VAL A 117 15.95 -5.48 6.21
N ASP A 118 16.97 -6.33 6.11
CA ASP A 118 18.26 -6.13 6.79
C ASP A 118 19.31 -5.66 5.78
N TRP A 119 19.85 -4.46 6.00
CA TRP A 119 20.91 -3.89 5.17
C TRP A 119 22.28 -4.05 5.83
N LYS A 120 23.33 -4.30 5.04
CA LYS A 120 24.72 -4.31 5.49
C LYS A 120 25.55 -3.44 4.56
N VAL A 121 26.33 -2.53 5.16
CA VAL A 121 27.35 -1.78 4.43
C VAL A 121 28.43 -2.76 4.00
N LYS A 122 28.62 -2.92 2.69
CA LYS A 122 29.63 -3.85 2.14
C LYS A 122 31.01 -3.22 2.04
N VAL A 123 31.06 -1.94 1.64
CA VAL A 123 32.28 -1.17 1.44
C VAL A 123 31.99 0.25 1.88
N THR A 124 32.97 0.88 2.52
CA THR A 124 32.99 2.32 2.77
C THR A 124 34.31 2.82 2.24
N ASP A 125 34.27 3.67 1.22
CA ASP A 125 35.44 4.37 0.73
C ASP A 125 35.50 5.76 1.36
N ARG A 126 36.71 6.23 1.66
CA ARG A 126 36.95 7.55 2.24
C ARG A 126 37.98 8.26 1.37
N GLU A 127 37.49 9.04 0.44
CA GLU A 127 38.32 9.93 -0.37
C GLU A 127 38.35 11.34 0.22
N PHE A 128 39.54 11.95 0.17
CA PHE A 128 39.70 13.37 0.47
C PHE A 128 39.55 14.17 -0.83
N SER A 129 38.40 14.81 -1.04
CA SER A 129 38.21 15.75 -2.15
C SER A 129 38.79 17.11 -1.79
N GLY A 130 39.89 17.51 -2.46
CA GLY A 130 40.44 18.87 -2.36
C GLY A 130 41.95 19.01 -2.25
N PHE A 131 42.76 18.16 -2.89
CA PHE A 131 44.19 18.45 -3.05
C PHE A 131 44.44 19.26 -4.33
N THR A 132 44.83 20.53 -4.18
CA THR A 132 45.50 21.32 -5.22
C THR A 132 46.96 21.52 -4.80
N PRO A 133 47.93 20.99 -5.57
CA PRO A 133 49.37 21.05 -5.22
C PRO A 133 49.94 22.47 -5.18
#